data_AF-A0A419E0V5-F1
#
_entry.id   AF-A0A419E0V5-F1
#
_cell.length_a   1.000
_cell.length_b   1.000
_cell.length_c   1.000
_cell.angle_alpha   90.00
_cell.angle_beta   90.00
_cell.angle_gamma   90.00
#
_symmetry.space_group_name_H-M   'P 1'
#
loop_
_entity.id
_entity.type
_entity.pdbx_description
1 polymer ?
#
loop_
_entity_poly.entity_id
_entity_poly.type
_entity_poly.pdbx_seq_one_letter_code
_entity_poly.pdbx_strand_id
1 'polypeptide(L)'
;MDAQIWQIVGAFLTSLGGASIIILGVVSWLGRIWANSIVLRIGSQQQKELEKLQTEHIKELEIFRIEAAERRDAFNSMMTIMSASFAQSHTEILNAVKMTWEKAVEFRENCYKHLTVLAFMTPNEIENLPHNRISESLPSSETYEFTKGMDKIIKEVERQRPLVGEQVWMIFGVYTAFLGRLVTKMMHENIDGQFYYWTKDMDGAPDDFLFDGVRKVLSQGELDIILSGEVFNSHHRIVKALELKLLAEMNELVFGRKLVNMSFDEQLRISEFLRPASRTVDKNYPLHKASSPKHKKK
;
A
#
# COMPACT_ATOMS: atom_id res chain seq x y z
N MET A 1 -66.48 -41.37 86.43
CA MET A 1 -65.08 -41.71 86.75
C MET A 1 -64.11 -40.89 85.88
N ASP A 2 -64.55 -39.72 85.42
CA ASP A 2 -63.99 -39.09 84.21
C ASP A 2 -63.05 -37.91 84.50
N ALA A 3 -63.11 -37.31 85.70
CA ALA A 3 -62.35 -36.09 86.03
C ALA A 3 -60.85 -36.32 86.35
N GLN A 4 -60.49 -37.45 86.95
CA GLN A 4 -59.08 -37.76 87.29
C GLN A 4 -58.25 -38.12 86.07
N ILE A 5 -58.84 -38.76 85.06
CA ILE A 5 -58.17 -39.09 83.79
C ILE A 5 -57.81 -37.80 83.04
N TRP A 6 -58.69 -36.79 83.02
CA TRP A 6 -58.41 -35.50 82.39
C TRP A 6 -57.32 -34.68 83.08
N GLN A 7 -57.14 -34.80 84.39
CA GLN A 7 -56.05 -34.13 85.11
C GLN A 7 -54.68 -34.76 84.83
N ILE A 8 -54.61 -36.09 84.77
CA ILE A 8 -53.37 -36.80 84.44
C ILE A 8 -52.98 -36.53 82.98
N VAL A 9 -53.94 -36.57 82.06
CA VAL A 9 -53.73 -36.22 80.64
C VAL A 9 -53.32 -34.75 80.48
N GLY A 10 -53.96 -33.85 81.22
CA GLY A 10 -53.63 -32.43 81.25
C GLY A 10 -52.19 -32.17 81.70
N ALA A 11 -51.77 -32.74 82.83
CA ALA A 11 -50.42 -32.59 83.37
C ALA A 11 -49.34 -33.20 82.46
N PHE A 12 -49.64 -34.33 81.81
CA PHE A 12 -48.75 -34.91 80.79
C PHE A 12 -48.62 -34.00 79.57
N LEU A 13 -49.70 -33.38 79.10
CA LEU A 13 -49.68 -32.42 77.99
C LEU A 13 -48.93 -31.12 78.33
N THR A 14 -49.08 -30.58 79.55
CA THR A 14 -48.31 -29.41 79.98
C THR A 14 -46.83 -29.72 80.18
N SER A 15 -46.51 -30.91 80.69
CA SER A 15 -45.13 -31.40 80.81
C SER A 15 -44.45 -31.61 79.45
N LEU A 16 -45.13 -32.27 78.51
CA LEU A 16 -44.63 -32.43 77.12
C LEU A 16 -44.54 -31.08 76.39
N GLY A 17 -45.53 -30.20 76.59
CA GLY A 17 -45.58 -28.87 75.98
C GLY A 17 -44.45 -27.95 76.47
N GLY A 18 -44.15 -27.97 77.77
CA GLY A 18 -43.06 -27.20 78.36
C GLY A 18 -41.68 -27.64 77.90
N ALA A 19 -41.44 -28.96 77.82
CA ALA A 19 -40.19 -29.51 77.29
C ALA A 19 -40.00 -29.17 75.80
N SER A 20 -41.07 -29.15 75.02
CA SER A 20 -41.03 -28.82 73.58
C SER A 20 -40.55 -27.38 73.33
N ILE A 21 -40.99 -26.42 74.16
CA ILE A 21 -40.57 -25.02 74.04
C ILE A 21 -39.07 -24.86 74.32
N ILE A 22 -38.54 -25.56 75.32
CA ILE A 22 -37.12 -25.53 75.66
C ILE A 22 -36.28 -26.13 74.52
N ILE A 23 -36.72 -27.27 73.96
CA ILE A 23 -36.04 -27.90 72.81
C ILE A 23 -36.05 -26.97 71.61
N LEU A 24 -37.19 -26.35 71.28
CA LEU A 24 -37.28 -25.39 70.18
C LEU A 24 -36.39 -24.16 70.38
N GLY A 25 -36.31 -23.64 71.61
CA GLY A 25 -35.42 -22.53 71.96
C GLY A 25 -33.94 -22.89 71.77
N VAL A 26 -33.52 -24.06 72.27
CA VAL A 26 -32.14 -24.55 72.13
C VAL A 26 -31.79 -24.82 70.66
N VAL A 27 -32.70 -25.44 69.89
CA VAL A 27 -32.53 -25.69 68.45
C VAL A 27 -32.44 -24.37 67.68
N SER A 28 -33.26 -23.37 68.00
CA SER A 28 -33.19 -22.05 67.37
C SER A 28 -31.87 -21.33 67.68
N TRP A 29 -31.35 -21.45 68.90
CA TRP A 29 -30.09 -20.83 69.30
C TRP A 29 -28.90 -21.48 68.59
N LEU A 30 -28.84 -22.82 68.56
CA LEU A 30 -27.84 -23.57 67.79
C LEU A 30 -27.94 -23.23 66.29
N GLY A 31 -29.15 -23.20 65.73
CA GLY A 31 -29.36 -22.82 64.33
C GLY A 31 -28.82 -21.43 64.01
N ARG A 32 -28.98 -20.46 64.92
CA ARG A 32 -28.47 -19.09 64.75
C ARG A 32 -26.94 -19.02 64.80
N ILE A 33 -26.30 -19.79 65.68
CA ILE A 33 -24.83 -19.88 65.74
C ILE A 33 -24.27 -20.51 64.46
N TRP A 34 -24.88 -21.60 64.01
CA TRP A 34 -24.48 -22.27 62.77
C TRP A 34 -24.69 -21.37 61.55
N ALA A 35 -25.83 -20.67 61.46
CA ALA A 35 -26.11 -19.73 60.39
C ALA A 35 -25.06 -18.60 60.34
N ASN A 36 -24.75 -17.98 61.49
CA ASN A 36 -23.72 -16.94 61.55
C ASN A 36 -22.34 -17.46 61.15
N SER A 37 -21.96 -18.66 61.59
CA SER A 37 -20.68 -19.28 61.21
C SER A 37 -20.60 -19.55 59.71
N ILE A 38 -21.68 -20.09 59.11
CA ILE A 38 -21.76 -20.35 57.67
C ILE A 38 -21.68 -19.04 56.88
N VAL A 39 -22.41 -18.00 57.27
CA VAL A 39 -22.38 -16.69 56.60
C VAL A 39 -21.00 -16.05 56.67
N LEU A 40 -20.35 -16.05 57.84
CA LEU A 40 -18.98 -15.54 57.97
C LEU A 40 -17.99 -16.33 57.10
N ARG A 41 -18.14 -17.66 57.03
CA ARG A 41 -17.29 -18.51 56.21
C ARG A 41 -17.46 -18.20 54.72
N ILE A 42 -18.71 -18.15 54.24
CA ILE A 42 -19.03 -17.81 52.84
C ILE A 42 -18.56 -16.40 52.50
N GLY A 43 -18.81 -15.43 53.38
CA GLY A 43 -18.36 -14.05 53.17
C GLY A 43 -16.83 -13.95 53.08
N SER A 44 -16.10 -14.65 53.94
CA SER A 44 -14.63 -14.69 53.88
C SER A 44 -14.10 -15.40 52.63
N GLN A 45 -14.82 -16.40 52.10
CA GLN A 45 -14.47 -17.09 50.86
C GLN A 45 -14.70 -16.19 49.64
N GLN A 46 -15.87 -15.54 49.56
CA GLN A 46 -16.19 -14.60 48.49
C GLN A 46 -15.23 -13.42 48.45
N GLN A 47 -14.85 -12.87 49.61
CA GLN A 47 -13.87 -11.80 49.69
C GLN A 47 -12.51 -12.25 49.16
N LYS A 48 -12.05 -13.45 49.52
CA LYS A 48 -10.79 -14.02 49.00
C LYS A 48 -10.85 -14.29 47.50
N GLU A 49 -11.97 -14.77 46.98
CA GLU A 49 -12.17 -14.98 45.54
C GLU A 49 -12.16 -13.65 44.77
N LEU A 50 -12.80 -12.61 45.31
CA LEU A 50 -12.77 -11.27 44.72
C LEU A 50 -11.36 -10.67 44.71
N GLU A 51 -10.64 -10.75 45.83
CA GLU A 51 -9.25 -10.27 45.91
C GLU A 51 -8.35 -11.03 44.95
N LYS A 52 -8.55 -12.35 44.81
CA LYS A 52 -7.81 -13.18 43.86
C LYS A 52 -8.09 -12.77 42.41
N LEU A 53 -9.36 -12.62 42.02
CA LEU A 53 -9.74 -12.19 40.67
C LEU A 53 -9.25 -10.79 40.34
N GLN A 54 -9.32 -9.85 41.30
CA GLN A 54 -8.78 -8.51 41.13
C GLN A 54 -7.26 -8.55 40.92
N THR A 55 -6.54 -9.36 41.70
CA THR A 55 -5.09 -9.52 41.56
C THR A 55 -4.73 -10.13 40.21
N GLU A 56 -5.48 -11.14 39.75
CA GLU A 56 -5.29 -11.76 38.43
C GLU A 56 -5.50 -10.76 37.29
N HIS A 57 -6.59 -9.98 37.32
CA HIS A 57 -6.84 -8.96 36.29
C HIS A 57 -5.83 -7.82 36.28
N ILE A 58 -5.37 -7.36 37.46
CA ILE A 58 -4.32 -6.34 37.54
C ILE A 58 -3.03 -6.87 36.89
N LYS A 59 -2.68 -8.13 37.17
CA LYS A 59 -1.51 -8.78 36.59
C LYS A 59 -1.62 -8.92 35.07
N GLU A 60 -2.78 -9.35 34.57
CA GLU A 60 -3.04 -9.43 33.12
C GLU A 60 -2.92 -8.05 32.44
N LEU A 61 -3.47 -7.00 33.06
CA LEU A 61 -3.36 -5.63 32.57
C LEU A 61 -1.92 -5.12 32.54
N GLU A 62 -1.14 -5.45 33.56
CA GLU A 62 0.28 -5.06 33.62
C GLU A 62 1.10 -5.77 32.54
N ILE A 63 0.90 -7.08 32.36
CA ILE A 63 1.52 -7.85 31.27
C ILE A 63 1.15 -7.23 29.91
N PHE A 64 -0.14 -6.96 29.69
CA PHE A 64 -0.60 -6.36 28.44
C PHE A 64 0.01 -4.97 28.19
N ARG A 65 0.19 -4.16 29.24
CA ARG A 65 0.85 -2.84 29.13
C ARG A 65 2.32 -2.96 28.77
N ILE A 66 3.03 -3.92 29.37
CA ILE A 66 4.44 -4.20 29.06
C ILE A 66 4.57 -4.66 27.60
N GLU A 67 3.76 -5.63 27.17
CA GLU A 67 3.76 -6.10 25.77
C GLU A 67 3.41 -4.98 24.78
N ALA A 68 2.44 -4.12 25.11
CA ALA A 68 2.09 -2.98 24.26
C ALA A 68 3.22 -1.94 24.18
N ALA A 69 3.94 -1.69 25.27
CA ALA A 69 5.09 -0.80 25.29
C ALA A 69 6.25 -1.36 24.46
N GLU A 70 6.60 -2.64 24.64
CA GLU A 70 7.65 -3.32 23.86
C GLU A 70 7.36 -3.27 22.36
N ARG A 71 6.12 -3.55 21.95
CA ARG A 71 5.71 -3.47 20.55
C ARG A 71 5.78 -2.05 19.99
N ARG A 72 5.40 -1.05 20.80
CA ARG A 72 5.50 0.36 20.41
C ARG A 72 6.96 0.77 20.23
N ASP A 73 7.86 0.32 21.09
CA ASP A 73 9.28 0.64 20.99
C ASP A 73 9.96 -0.06 19.81
N ALA A 74 9.61 -1.34 19.57
CA ALA A 74 10.02 -2.06 18.37
C ALA A 74 9.53 -1.35 17.10
N PHE A 75 8.27 -0.89 17.10
CA PHE A 75 7.69 -0.13 16.00
C PHE A 75 8.39 1.22 15.78
N ASN A 76 8.63 2.00 16.84
CA ASN A 76 9.33 3.28 16.74
C ASN A 76 10.77 3.10 16.23
N SER A 77 11.44 2.03 16.65
CA SER A 77 12.79 1.68 16.18
C SER A 77 12.77 1.30 14.70
N MET A 78 11.81 0.47 14.29
CA MET A 78 11.60 0.12 12.88
C MET A 78 11.31 1.37 12.04
N MET A 79 10.43 2.25 12.50
CA MET A 79 10.10 3.50 11.81
C MET A 79 11.31 4.43 11.68
N THR A 80 12.16 4.49 12.71
CA THR A 80 13.39 5.29 12.68
C THR A 80 14.38 4.73 11.66
N ILE A 81 14.59 3.40 11.65
CA ILE A 81 15.46 2.73 10.67
C ILE A 81 14.91 2.94 9.25
N MET A 82 13.61 2.73 9.05
CA MET A 82 12.94 2.94 7.76
C MET A 82 13.06 4.40 7.31
N SER A 83 12.86 5.37 8.19
CA SER A 83 13.00 6.79 7.87
C SER A 83 14.43 7.17 7.52
N ALA A 84 15.43 6.62 8.22
CA ALA A 84 16.84 6.87 7.93
C ALA A 84 17.26 6.25 6.60
N SER A 85 16.91 4.97 6.37
CA SER A 85 17.14 4.29 5.09
C SER A 85 16.41 4.97 3.93
N PHE A 86 15.19 5.47 4.17
CA PHE A 86 14.43 6.23 3.19
C PHE A 86 15.09 7.57 2.88
N ALA A 87 15.55 8.33 3.88
CA ALA A 87 16.23 9.61 3.64
C ALA A 87 17.51 9.42 2.80
N GLN A 88 18.27 8.36 3.10
CA GLN A 88 19.46 8.02 2.33
C GLN A 88 19.12 7.60 0.89
N SER A 89 18.20 6.65 0.71
CA SER A 89 17.80 6.18 -0.62
C SER A 89 17.12 7.27 -1.43
N HIS A 90 16.37 8.16 -0.80
CA HIS A 90 15.72 9.28 -1.47
C HIS A 90 16.73 10.27 -2.06
N THR A 91 17.86 10.50 -1.37
CA THR A 91 18.95 11.34 -1.92
C THR A 91 19.57 10.70 -3.16
N GLU A 92 19.79 9.38 -3.13
CA GLU A 92 20.31 8.63 -4.28
C GLU A 92 19.31 8.63 -5.45
N ILE A 93 18.02 8.41 -5.17
CA ILE A 93 16.93 8.49 -6.15
C ILE A 93 16.86 9.88 -6.77
N LEU A 94 16.92 10.95 -5.98
CA LEU A 94 16.92 12.33 -6.47
C LEU A 94 18.08 12.58 -7.43
N ASN A 95 19.29 12.14 -7.07
CA ASN A 95 20.47 12.27 -7.93
C ASN A 95 20.34 11.46 -9.22
N ALA A 96 19.82 10.23 -9.13
CA ALA A 96 19.58 9.36 -10.27
C ALA A 96 18.53 9.95 -11.24
N VAL A 97 17.43 10.48 -10.70
CA VAL A 97 16.38 11.17 -11.48
C VAL A 97 16.93 12.42 -12.14
N LYS A 98 17.65 13.26 -11.40
CA LYS A 98 18.29 14.47 -11.94
C LYS A 98 19.23 14.12 -13.09
N MET A 99 20.12 13.14 -12.89
CA MET A 99 21.06 12.71 -13.94
C MET A 99 20.32 12.16 -15.16
N THR A 100 19.30 11.33 -14.96
CA THR A 100 18.50 10.77 -16.06
C THR A 100 17.84 11.88 -16.89
N TRP A 101 17.30 12.90 -16.23
CA TRP A 101 16.70 14.05 -16.91
C TRP A 101 17.75 14.90 -17.66
N GLU A 102 18.88 15.21 -17.02
CA GLU A 102 19.99 15.92 -17.67
C GLU A 102 20.45 15.19 -18.93
N LYS A 103 20.55 13.86 -18.88
CA LYS A 103 20.91 13.00 -20.01
C LYS A 103 19.84 12.96 -21.10
N ALA A 104 18.56 12.97 -20.74
CA ALA A 104 17.46 13.07 -21.71
C ALA A 104 17.47 14.41 -22.47
N VAL A 105 17.80 15.50 -21.77
CA VAL A 105 17.97 16.83 -22.37
C VAL A 105 19.21 16.89 -23.27
N GLU A 106 20.36 16.41 -22.79
CA GLU A 106 21.59 16.32 -23.59
C GLU A 106 21.37 15.52 -24.88
N PHE A 107 20.67 14.38 -24.77
CA PHE A 107 20.32 13.55 -25.92
C PHE A 107 19.44 14.30 -26.93
N ARG A 108 18.44 15.03 -26.44
CA ARG A 108 17.55 15.86 -27.28
C ARG A 108 18.32 16.90 -28.07
N GLU A 109 19.17 17.64 -27.38
CA GLU A 109 19.95 18.74 -27.97
C GLU A 109 20.91 18.22 -29.05
N ASN A 110 21.47 17.04 -28.84
CA ASN A 110 22.27 16.37 -29.85
C ASN A 110 21.43 15.93 -31.06
N CYS A 111 20.21 15.43 -30.84
CA CYS A 111 19.32 15.06 -31.94
C CYS A 111 18.81 16.26 -32.73
N TYR A 112 18.43 17.36 -32.06
CA TYR A 112 17.83 18.53 -32.71
C TYR A 112 18.71 19.19 -33.75
N LYS A 113 20.04 19.10 -33.62
CA LYS A 113 20.99 19.53 -34.66
C LYS A 113 20.69 18.90 -36.03
N HIS A 114 20.25 17.64 -36.03
CA HIS A 114 19.91 16.87 -37.23
C HIS A 114 18.42 16.95 -37.62
N LEU A 115 17.55 17.23 -36.66
CA LEU A 115 16.09 17.27 -36.87
C LEU A 115 15.55 18.65 -37.26
N THR A 116 16.43 19.68 -37.36
CA THR A 116 16.08 21.05 -37.74
C THR A 116 15.20 21.11 -38.99
N VAL A 117 15.51 20.32 -40.02
CA VAL A 117 14.75 20.26 -41.28
C VAL A 117 13.28 19.87 -41.03
N LEU A 118 13.05 18.85 -40.20
CA LEU A 118 11.70 18.39 -39.86
C LEU A 118 10.89 19.43 -39.07
N ALA A 119 11.58 20.31 -38.32
CA ALA A 119 10.95 21.33 -37.49
C ALA A 119 10.48 22.55 -38.31
N PHE A 120 11.09 22.83 -39.46
CA PHE A 120 10.82 24.02 -40.26
C PHE A 120 10.09 23.76 -41.57
N MET A 121 10.04 22.51 -42.04
CA MET A 121 9.47 22.17 -43.35
C MET A 121 8.24 21.29 -43.23
N THR A 122 7.28 21.52 -44.13
CA THR A 122 6.09 20.68 -44.28
C THR A 122 6.44 19.33 -44.90
N PRO A 123 5.60 18.29 -44.73
CA PRO A 123 5.82 16.99 -45.36
C PRO A 123 6.06 17.08 -46.87
N ASN A 124 5.27 17.91 -47.56
CA ASN A 124 5.39 18.09 -49.00
C ASN A 124 6.68 18.81 -49.40
N GLU A 125 7.16 19.77 -48.60
CA GLU A 125 8.46 20.39 -48.86
C GLU A 125 9.60 19.39 -48.67
N ILE A 126 9.52 18.55 -47.63
CA ILE A 126 10.52 17.52 -47.34
C ILE A 126 10.64 16.52 -48.50
N GLU A 127 9.51 15.98 -48.95
CA GLU A 127 9.47 14.96 -50.00
C GLU A 127 9.86 15.48 -51.38
N ASN A 128 9.81 16.80 -51.61
CA ASN A 128 10.16 17.43 -52.89
C ASN A 128 11.50 18.19 -52.86
N LEU A 129 12.24 18.16 -51.75
CA LEU A 129 13.52 18.85 -51.65
C LEU A 129 14.58 18.19 -52.54
N PRO A 130 15.33 18.97 -53.34
CA PRO A 130 16.44 18.43 -54.10
C PRO A 130 17.55 17.97 -53.15
N HIS A 131 18.02 16.73 -53.33
CA HIS A 131 18.96 16.05 -52.45
C HIS A 131 20.19 16.87 -52.06
N ASN A 132 20.77 17.60 -53.04
CA ASN A 132 21.97 18.38 -52.84
C ASN A 132 21.84 19.54 -51.84
N ARG A 133 20.62 20.04 -51.58
CA ARG A 133 20.42 21.14 -50.64
C ARG A 133 20.34 20.69 -49.19
N ILE A 134 19.79 19.50 -48.93
CA ILE A 134 19.66 18.98 -47.56
C ILE A 134 21.02 18.52 -47.05
N SER A 135 21.78 17.81 -47.89
CA SER A 135 23.09 17.28 -47.55
C SER A 135 24.09 18.37 -47.11
N GLU A 136 24.05 19.53 -47.76
CA GLU A 136 24.86 20.70 -47.42
C GLU A 136 24.44 21.36 -46.10
N SER A 137 23.16 21.22 -45.72
CA SER A 137 22.59 21.86 -44.52
C SER A 137 22.69 21.00 -43.25
N LEU A 138 22.82 19.68 -43.41
CA LEU A 138 22.95 18.76 -42.29
C LEU A 138 24.39 18.79 -41.75
N PRO A 139 24.59 18.69 -40.43
CA PRO A 139 25.92 18.58 -39.86
C PRO A 139 26.65 17.39 -40.48
N SER A 140 27.87 17.62 -41.00
CA SER A 140 28.72 16.59 -41.60
C SER A 140 29.30 15.59 -40.58
N SER A 141 28.73 15.52 -39.38
CA SER A 141 29.20 14.61 -38.34
C SER A 141 29.02 13.17 -38.85
N GLU A 142 30.09 12.38 -38.77
CA GLU A 142 30.03 10.97 -39.10
C GLU A 142 28.98 10.27 -38.23
N THR A 143 28.13 9.44 -38.84
CA THR A 143 27.11 8.61 -38.17
C THR A 143 27.71 7.84 -36.98
N TYR A 144 28.97 7.45 -37.10
CA TYR A 144 29.74 6.80 -36.04
C TYR A 144 29.89 7.66 -34.76
N GLU A 145 30.28 8.92 -34.88
CA GLU A 145 30.44 9.79 -33.70
C GLU A 145 29.11 10.10 -33.03
N PHE A 146 28.03 10.26 -33.82
CA PHE A 146 26.68 10.44 -33.27
C PHE A 146 26.24 9.20 -32.47
N THR A 147 26.30 8.01 -33.07
CA THR A 147 25.92 6.75 -32.42
C THR A 147 26.76 6.45 -31.17
N LYS A 148 28.06 6.73 -31.21
CA LYS A 148 28.95 6.63 -30.04
C LYS A 148 28.55 7.58 -28.92
N GLY A 149 28.16 8.82 -29.25
CA GLY A 149 27.63 9.79 -28.29
C GLY A 149 26.33 9.32 -27.63
N MET A 150 25.42 8.74 -28.42
CA MET A 150 24.17 8.16 -27.92
C MET A 150 24.41 6.97 -26.98
N ASP A 151 25.27 6.03 -27.39
CA ASP A 151 25.63 4.85 -26.59
C ASP A 151 26.21 5.25 -25.23
N LYS A 152 27.05 6.29 -25.19
CA LYS A 152 27.57 6.84 -23.95
C LYS A 152 26.44 7.33 -23.03
N ILE A 153 25.52 8.14 -23.55
CA ILE A 153 24.39 8.67 -22.78
C ILE A 153 23.51 7.54 -22.23
N ILE A 154 23.18 6.56 -23.07
CA ILE A 154 22.34 5.41 -22.70
C ILE A 154 23.00 4.61 -21.58
N LYS A 155 24.31 4.31 -21.69
CA LYS A 155 25.07 3.59 -20.66
C LYS A 155 25.15 4.34 -19.33
N GLU A 156 25.25 5.68 -19.36
CA GLU A 156 25.25 6.50 -18.15
C GLU A 156 23.92 6.42 -17.41
N VAL A 157 22.79 6.47 -18.14
CA VAL A 157 21.45 6.31 -17.56
C VAL A 157 21.19 4.86 -17.12
N GLU A 158 21.66 3.87 -17.87
CA GLU A 158 21.48 2.44 -17.53
C GLU A 158 22.09 2.10 -16.17
N ARG A 159 23.22 2.73 -15.81
CA ARG A 159 23.84 2.58 -14.48
C ARG A 159 22.94 3.04 -13.34
N GLN A 160 21.98 3.93 -13.61
CA GLN A 160 21.01 4.43 -12.64
C GLN A 160 19.70 3.64 -12.63
N ARG A 161 19.54 2.66 -13.53
CA ARG A 161 18.32 1.84 -13.67
C ARG A 161 17.81 1.25 -12.34
N PRO A 162 18.66 0.72 -11.43
CA PRO A 162 18.18 0.22 -10.14
C PRO A 162 17.49 1.28 -9.27
N LEU A 163 17.85 2.55 -9.42
CA LEU A 163 17.33 3.66 -8.63
C LEU A 163 16.11 4.32 -9.27
N VAL A 164 16.07 4.44 -10.61
CA VAL A 164 14.95 5.06 -11.33
C VAL A 164 13.79 4.10 -11.64
N GLY A 165 14.06 2.79 -11.60
CA GLY A 165 13.07 1.76 -11.86
C GLY A 165 12.77 1.52 -13.35
N GLU A 166 12.07 0.41 -13.61
CA GLU A 166 11.82 -0.09 -14.97
C GLU A 166 10.91 0.82 -15.80
N GLN A 167 9.94 1.50 -15.17
CA GLN A 167 9.01 2.36 -15.90
C GLN A 167 9.72 3.60 -16.46
N VAL A 168 10.52 4.30 -15.65
CA VAL A 168 11.33 5.44 -16.10
C VAL A 168 12.30 5.01 -17.17
N TRP A 169 12.98 3.87 -16.98
CA TRP A 169 13.90 3.30 -17.95
C TRP A 169 13.23 2.97 -19.29
N MET A 170 12.04 2.36 -19.27
CA MET A 170 11.28 2.02 -20.47
C MET A 170 10.85 3.27 -21.24
N ILE A 171 10.34 4.30 -20.55
CA ILE A 171 9.96 5.57 -21.17
C ILE A 171 11.19 6.24 -21.81
N PHE A 172 12.32 6.29 -21.08
CA PHE A 172 13.58 6.82 -21.59
C PHE A 172 14.09 6.04 -22.82
N GLY A 173 13.98 4.71 -22.80
CA GLY A 173 14.36 3.84 -23.92
C GLY A 173 13.51 4.11 -25.16
N VAL A 174 12.19 4.22 -25.02
CA VAL A 174 11.30 4.58 -26.14
C VAL A 174 11.57 5.98 -26.67
N TYR A 175 11.80 6.94 -25.77
CA TYR A 175 12.19 8.31 -26.11
C TYR A 175 13.48 8.38 -26.93
N THR A 176 14.54 7.69 -26.48
CA THR A 176 15.83 7.66 -27.17
C THR A 176 15.76 6.88 -28.49
N ALA A 177 15.03 5.77 -28.53
CA ALA A 177 14.81 5.00 -29.76
C ALA A 177 14.04 5.80 -30.82
N PHE A 178 13.00 6.53 -30.42
CA PHE A 178 12.22 7.38 -31.32
C PHE A 178 13.08 8.47 -31.96
N LEU A 179 13.72 9.31 -31.14
CA LEU A 179 14.60 10.38 -31.62
C LEU A 179 15.79 9.84 -32.40
N GLY A 180 16.41 8.76 -31.92
CA GLY A 180 17.52 8.09 -32.60
C GLY A 180 17.15 7.62 -33.99
N ARG A 181 15.99 6.97 -34.15
CA ARG A 181 15.46 6.55 -35.45
C ARG A 181 15.24 7.73 -36.38
N LEU A 182 14.70 8.84 -35.89
CA LEU A 182 14.53 10.05 -36.70
C LEU A 182 15.87 10.57 -37.22
N VAL A 183 16.89 10.65 -36.36
CA VAL A 183 18.22 11.13 -36.77
C VAL A 183 18.87 10.17 -37.74
N THR A 184 18.80 8.85 -37.51
CA THR A 184 19.37 7.85 -38.42
C THR A 184 18.74 7.94 -39.82
N LYS A 185 17.42 8.18 -39.92
CA LYS A 185 16.74 8.41 -41.20
C LYS A 185 17.30 9.65 -41.90
N MET A 186 17.35 10.78 -41.20
CA MET A 186 17.93 12.02 -41.74
C MET A 186 19.39 11.86 -42.19
N MET A 187 20.18 11.03 -41.49
CA MET A 187 21.57 10.75 -41.85
C MET A 187 21.72 9.77 -43.01
N HIS A 188 20.84 8.78 -43.15
CA HIS A 188 20.92 7.77 -44.22
C HIS A 188 20.33 8.26 -45.54
N GLU A 189 19.25 9.04 -45.50
CA GLU A 189 18.64 9.66 -46.69
C GLU A 189 19.55 10.70 -47.35
N ASN A 190 20.57 11.18 -46.62
CA ASN A 190 21.69 11.96 -47.14
C ASN A 190 22.59 11.20 -48.13
N ILE A 191 22.49 9.86 -48.17
CA ILE A 191 23.30 8.98 -49.01
C ILE A 191 22.52 8.60 -50.28
N ASP A 192 21.22 8.30 -50.15
CA ASP A 192 20.44 7.64 -51.20
C ASP A 192 19.62 8.56 -52.11
N GLY A 193 19.55 9.87 -51.84
CA GLY A 193 18.92 10.80 -52.79
C GLY A 193 17.48 11.20 -52.49
N GLN A 194 16.77 10.45 -51.66
CA GLN A 194 15.34 10.65 -51.39
C GLN A 194 15.08 10.79 -49.90
N PHE A 195 14.36 11.86 -49.53
CA PHE A 195 13.95 12.14 -48.16
C PHE A 195 12.46 11.86 -47.99
N TYR A 196 12.12 10.97 -47.06
CA TYR A 196 10.73 10.71 -46.71
C TYR A 196 10.36 11.46 -45.44
N TYR A 197 9.10 11.88 -45.36
CA TYR A 197 8.59 12.45 -44.12
C TYR A 197 8.70 11.44 -42.97
N TRP A 198 8.92 11.89 -41.73
CA TRP A 198 9.29 11.02 -40.61
C TRP A 198 8.32 9.86 -40.31
N THR A 199 7.06 9.98 -40.74
CA THR A 199 6.02 8.95 -40.60
C THR A 199 6.17 7.77 -41.57
N LYS A 200 7.01 7.91 -42.60
CA LYS A 200 7.29 6.88 -43.61
C LYS A 200 8.67 6.27 -43.36
N ASP A 201 8.85 4.98 -43.59
CA ASP A 201 10.14 4.29 -43.53
C ASP A 201 11.05 4.65 -44.72
N MET A 202 12.19 3.96 -44.83
CA MET A 202 13.21 4.19 -45.86
C MET A 202 12.71 3.82 -47.27
N ASP A 203 11.64 3.04 -47.37
CA ASP A 203 11.03 2.62 -48.64
C ASP A 203 9.79 3.49 -48.98
N GLY A 204 9.50 4.50 -48.16
CA GLY A 204 8.33 5.38 -48.31
C GLY A 204 7.00 4.78 -47.82
N ALA A 205 7.01 3.58 -47.23
CA ALA A 205 5.84 2.96 -46.61
C ALA A 205 5.62 3.50 -45.18
N PRO A 206 4.46 3.34 -44.53
CA PRO A 206 4.28 3.76 -43.14
C PRO A 206 5.29 3.11 -42.18
N ASP A 207 5.90 3.90 -41.29
CA ASP A 207 6.94 3.43 -40.35
C ASP A 207 6.33 2.73 -39.12
N ASP A 208 5.78 1.52 -39.32
CA ASP A 208 5.10 0.76 -38.28
C ASP A 208 5.98 0.49 -37.06
N PHE A 209 7.26 0.19 -37.28
CA PHE A 209 8.21 -0.09 -36.20
C PHE A 209 8.39 1.11 -35.25
N LEU A 210 8.46 2.32 -35.81
CA LEU A 210 8.55 3.54 -35.03
C LEU A 210 7.31 3.72 -34.15
N PHE A 211 6.11 3.52 -34.71
CA PHE A 211 4.87 3.65 -33.96
C PHE A 211 4.67 2.53 -32.93
N ASP A 212 5.07 1.31 -33.21
CA ASP A 212 5.02 0.19 -32.25
C ASP A 212 5.90 0.44 -31.03
N GLY A 213 7.06 1.07 -31.20
CA GLY A 213 7.89 1.53 -30.09
C GLY A 213 7.16 2.55 -29.23
N VAL A 214 6.58 3.58 -29.85
CA VAL A 214 5.86 4.66 -29.14
C VAL A 214 4.60 4.14 -28.43
N ARG A 215 3.88 3.18 -29.02
CA ARG A 215 2.68 2.54 -28.46
C ARG A 215 2.93 1.80 -27.13
N LYS A 216 4.19 1.48 -26.79
CA LYS A 216 4.53 0.92 -25.48
C LYS A 216 4.36 1.92 -24.33
N VAL A 217 4.35 3.22 -24.64
CA VAL A 217 4.33 4.32 -23.67
C VAL A 217 3.11 5.23 -23.86
N LEU A 218 2.74 5.51 -25.11
CA LEU A 218 1.55 6.28 -25.47
C LEU A 218 0.41 5.34 -25.86
N SER A 219 -0.77 5.57 -25.30
CA SER A 219 -1.99 4.87 -25.74
C SER A 219 -2.37 5.27 -27.16
N GLN A 220 -3.15 4.42 -27.84
CA GLN A 220 -3.62 4.73 -29.19
C GLN A 220 -4.43 6.03 -29.23
N GLY A 221 -5.28 6.29 -28.22
CA GLY A 221 -6.03 7.55 -28.14
C GLY A 221 -5.14 8.79 -27.99
N GLU A 222 -4.05 8.71 -27.22
CA GLU A 222 -3.06 9.79 -27.14
C GLU A 222 -2.37 10.02 -28.48
N LEU A 223 -1.99 8.94 -29.18
CA LEU A 223 -1.39 9.02 -30.51
C LEU A 223 -2.35 9.64 -31.53
N ASP A 224 -3.62 9.22 -31.54
CA ASP A 224 -4.62 9.76 -32.45
C ASP A 224 -4.83 11.26 -32.22
N ILE A 225 -4.86 11.71 -30.96
CA ILE A 225 -4.94 13.15 -30.62
C ILE A 225 -3.70 13.90 -31.11
N ILE A 226 -2.50 13.34 -30.93
CA ILE A 226 -1.26 13.96 -31.38
C ILE A 226 -1.23 14.04 -32.91
N LEU A 227 -1.62 12.97 -33.61
CA LEU A 227 -1.53 12.87 -35.07
C LEU A 227 -2.68 13.55 -35.81
N SER A 228 -3.86 13.70 -35.20
CA SER A 228 -5.04 14.33 -35.83
C SER A 228 -4.96 15.85 -35.96
N GLY A 229 -4.03 16.51 -35.26
CA GLY A 229 -3.75 17.93 -35.45
C GLY A 229 -3.03 18.24 -36.78
N GLU A 230 -2.53 19.47 -36.94
CA GLU A 230 -1.73 19.84 -38.11
C GLU A 230 -0.55 18.87 -38.30
N VAL A 231 -0.40 18.29 -39.50
CA VAL A 231 0.66 17.30 -39.78
C VAL A 231 2.05 17.89 -39.48
N PHE A 232 2.19 19.20 -39.68
CA PHE A 232 3.39 19.96 -39.34
C PHE A 232 3.77 19.81 -37.86
N ASN A 233 5.05 19.57 -37.60
CA ASN A 233 5.60 19.45 -36.24
C ASN A 233 5.01 18.32 -35.36
N SER A 234 4.36 17.31 -35.97
CA SER A 234 3.79 16.15 -35.28
C SER A 234 4.84 15.33 -34.51
N HIS A 235 6.05 15.15 -35.07
CA HIS A 235 7.16 14.50 -34.37
C HIS A 235 7.52 15.20 -33.05
N HIS A 236 7.61 16.54 -33.03
CA HIS A 236 7.91 17.30 -31.81
C HIS A 236 6.84 17.11 -30.74
N ARG A 237 5.56 17.02 -31.15
CA ARG A 237 4.46 16.73 -30.22
C ARG A 237 4.58 15.34 -29.58
N ILE A 238 5.04 14.34 -30.32
CA ILE A 238 5.37 13.01 -29.76
C ILE A 238 6.54 13.10 -28.78
N VAL A 239 7.64 13.76 -29.16
CA VAL A 239 8.79 13.99 -28.25
C VAL A 239 8.31 14.63 -26.96
N LYS A 240 7.48 15.66 -27.06
CA LYS A 240 6.95 16.37 -25.89
C LYS A 240 6.06 15.49 -25.03
N ALA A 241 5.20 14.67 -25.63
CA ALA A 241 4.38 13.72 -24.90
C ALA A 241 5.22 12.70 -24.14
N LEU A 242 6.29 12.18 -24.76
CA LEU A 242 7.23 11.26 -24.11
C LEU A 242 7.99 11.93 -22.97
N GLU A 243 8.47 13.18 -23.14
CA GLU A 243 9.10 13.96 -22.08
C GLU A 243 8.16 14.18 -20.89
N LEU A 244 6.90 14.53 -21.16
CA LEU A 244 5.90 14.76 -20.12
C LEU A 244 5.61 13.48 -19.34
N LYS A 245 5.50 12.33 -20.02
CA LYS A 245 5.35 11.04 -19.33
C LYS A 245 6.60 10.67 -18.53
N LEU A 246 7.79 10.93 -19.05
CA LEU A 246 9.05 10.69 -18.34
C LEU A 246 9.12 11.52 -17.05
N LEU A 247 8.84 12.82 -17.14
CA LEU A 247 8.80 13.73 -15.99
C LEU A 247 7.71 13.35 -14.98
N ALA A 248 6.53 12.95 -15.46
CA ALA A 248 5.44 12.52 -14.58
C ALA A 248 5.84 11.29 -13.76
N GLU A 249 6.46 10.28 -14.38
CA GLU A 249 6.91 9.08 -13.68
C GLU A 249 8.07 9.37 -12.72
N MET A 250 9.03 10.22 -13.14
CA MET A 250 10.11 10.69 -12.27
C MET A 250 9.57 11.44 -11.04
N ASN A 251 8.57 12.29 -11.21
CA ASN A 251 7.94 13.00 -10.10
C ASN A 251 7.25 12.02 -9.14
N GLU A 252 6.50 11.04 -9.65
CA GLU A 252 5.88 10.00 -8.81
C GLU A 252 6.92 9.21 -8.01
N LEU A 253 8.09 8.93 -8.60
CA LEU A 253 9.21 8.28 -7.93
C LEU A 253 9.81 9.17 -6.84
N VAL A 254 10.09 10.44 -7.14
CA VAL A 254 10.65 11.41 -6.19
C VAL A 254 9.71 11.65 -5.02
N PHE A 255 8.44 11.95 -5.27
CA PHE A 255 7.48 12.20 -4.20
C PHE A 255 7.11 10.93 -3.41
N GLY A 256 7.63 9.77 -3.83
CA GLY A 256 7.47 8.52 -3.10
C GLY A 256 6.01 8.10 -2.96
N ARG A 257 5.08 8.58 -3.78
CA ARG A 257 3.66 8.20 -3.67
C ARG A 257 3.48 6.68 -3.77
N LYS A 258 4.24 6.03 -4.65
CA LYS A 258 4.31 4.56 -4.72
C LYS A 258 4.79 3.94 -3.41
N LEU A 259 5.81 4.51 -2.77
CA LEU A 259 6.36 4.02 -1.49
C LEU A 259 5.42 4.28 -0.30
N VAL A 260 4.76 5.44 -0.25
CA VAL A 260 3.76 5.77 0.76
C VAL A 260 2.56 4.84 0.66
N ASN A 261 2.07 4.58 -0.55
CA ASN A 261 0.97 3.65 -0.77
C ASN A 261 1.35 2.21 -0.37
N MET A 262 2.54 1.74 -0.74
CA MET A 262 3.05 0.43 -0.30
C MET A 262 3.20 0.34 1.22
N SER A 263 3.73 1.39 1.87
CA SER A 263 3.83 1.47 3.32
C SER A 263 2.45 1.43 3.98
N PHE A 264 1.45 2.09 3.39
CA PHE A 264 0.10 2.14 3.94
C PHE A 264 -0.62 0.79 3.81
N ASP A 265 -0.48 0.11 2.66
CA ASP A 265 -1.04 -1.23 2.46
C ASP A 265 -0.41 -2.25 3.42
N GLU A 266 0.91 -2.18 3.61
CA GLU A 266 1.60 -3.05 4.57
C GLU A 266 1.23 -2.72 6.01
N GLN A 267 1.02 -1.43 6.34
CA GLN A 267 0.45 -1.01 7.62
C GLN A 267 -0.94 -1.58 7.84
N LEU A 268 -1.82 -1.56 6.83
CA LEU A 268 -3.14 -2.17 6.90
C LEU A 268 -3.04 -3.66 7.19
N ARG A 269 -2.16 -4.39 6.50
CA ARG A 269 -1.93 -5.83 6.74
C ARG A 269 -1.41 -6.13 8.14
N ILE A 270 -0.42 -5.36 8.62
CA ILE A 270 0.09 -5.51 9.98
C ILE A 270 -1.03 -5.19 10.98
N SER A 271 -1.82 -4.15 10.74
CA SER A 271 -2.94 -3.79 11.62
C SER A 271 -4.02 -4.88 11.65
N GLU A 272 -4.28 -5.55 10.53
CA GLU A 272 -5.21 -6.68 10.45
C GLU A 272 -4.67 -7.90 11.21
N PHE A 273 -3.36 -8.17 11.12
CA PHE A 273 -2.72 -9.26 11.85
C PHE A 273 -2.62 -8.99 13.36
N LEU A 274 -2.40 -7.73 13.74
CA LEU A 274 -2.32 -7.28 15.12
C LEU A 274 -3.68 -6.99 15.73
N ARG A 275 -4.73 -6.89 14.92
CA ARG A 275 -6.09 -6.89 15.43
C ARG A 275 -6.15 -8.18 16.23
N PRO A 276 -6.27 -8.12 17.58
CA PRO A 276 -6.45 -9.33 18.34
C PRO A 276 -7.56 -10.05 17.62
N ALA A 277 -7.37 -11.36 17.35
CA ALA A 277 -8.49 -12.21 16.98
C ALA A 277 -9.47 -11.98 18.10
N SER A 278 -10.32 -10.97 17.93
CA SER A 278 -11.30 -10.51 18.89
C SER A 278 -12.02 -11.80 19.02
N ARG A 279 -11.78 -12.50 20.15
CA ARG A 279 -12.24 -13.86 20.39
C ARG A 279 -13.55 -13.86 19.67
N THR A 280 -13.66 -14.58 18.54
CA THR A 280 -14.96 -14.72 17.89
C THR A 280 -15.74 -15.25 19.05
N VAL A 281 -16.46 -14.35 19.73
CA VAL A 281 -16.97 -14.59 21.06
C VAL A 281 -17.88 -15.71 20.70
N ASP A 282 -17.47 -16.91 21.07
CA ASP A 282 -18.06 -18.10 20.55
C ASP A 282 -19.44 -18.00 21.17
N LYS A 283 -20.39 -17.49 20.39
CA LYS A 283 -21.74 -17.17 20.88
C LYS A 283 -22.44 -18.48 21.28
N ASN A 284 -21.76 -19.61 21.11
CA ASN A 284 -21.90 -20.86 21.84
C ASN A 284 -21.52 -20.78 23.33
N TYR A 285 -21.79 -19.66 24.02
CA TYR A 285 -22.22 -19.83 25.39
C TYR A 285 -23.59 -20.53 25.30
N PRO A 286 -23.74 -21.76 25.78
CA PRO A 286 -25.07 -22.33 25.93
C PRO A 286 -25.83 -21.36 26.83
N LEU A 287 -26.76 -20.61 26.24
CA LEU A 287 -27.81 -19.95 26.98
C LEU A 287 -28.40 -21.06 27.85
N HIS A 288 -28.07 -21.06 29.13
CA HIS A 288 -28.77 -21.84 30.14
C HIS A 288 -30.24 -21.51 29.89
N LYS A 289 -30.96 -22.45 29.28
CA LYS A 289 -32.41 -22.38 29.14
C LYS A 289 -32.92 -22.25 30.56
N ALA A 290 -33.23 -21.02 30.96
CA ALA A 290 -34.03 -20.75 32.13
C ALA A 290 -35.29 -21.60 31.95
N SER A 291 -35.40 -22.64 32.75
CA SER A 291 -36.54 -23.54 32.80
C SER A 291 -37.76 -22.72 33.19
N SER A 292 -38.51 -22.30 32.17
CA SER A 292 -39.76 -21.60 32.35
C SER A 292 -40.72 -22.49 33.16
N PRO A 293 -41.31 -22.01 34.26
CA PRO A 293 -42.20 -22.82 35.08
C PRO A 293 -43.48 -23.11 34.29
N LYS A 294 -43.73 -24.40 34.02
CA LYS A 294 -44.97 -24.88 33.40
C LYS A 294 -46.15 -24.51 34.29
N HIS A 295 -46.90 -23.48 33.91
CA HIS A 295 -48.24 -23.25 34.43
C HIS A 295 -49.18 -24.37 33.92
N LYS A 296 -49.52 -25.30 34.81
CA LYS A 296 -50.68 -26.18 34.65
C LYS A 296 -51.95 -25.32 34.72
N LYS A 297 -52.67 -25.17 33.61
CA LYS A 297 -54.08 -24.77 33.64
C LYS A 297 -54.95 -26.02 33.81
N LYS A 298 -55.86 -25.92 34.79
CA LYS A 298 -57.03 -26.77 34.94
C LYS A 298 -58.05 -26.43 33.86
#